data_AF-A0AAW1EIL0-F1
#
_entry.id   AF-A0AAW1EIL0-F1
#
_cell.length_a   1.000
_cell.length_b   1.000
_cell.length_c   1.000
_cell.angle_alpha   90.00
_cell.angle_beta   90.00
_cell.angle_gamma   90.00
#
_symmetry.space_group_name_H-M   'P 1'
#
loop_
_entity.id
_entity.type
_entity.pdbx_description
1 polymer ?
#
loop_
_entity_poly.entity_id
_entity_poly.type
_entity_poly.pdbx_seq_one_letter_code
_entity_poly.pdbx_strand_id
1 'polypeptide(L)'
;MKSDRSTGRLIDFKDGCNSYDPEEDQESSEVPRGQSAQQHQTHLDSIFMLLEENIVTFVKNELKKIQKVVSSDYPECLESQTDDEAVLDGEDEEQRRSSREVFEKITLNFLRRMKQEELADCLQSRLLAAVGQRELKSNLKKKFVFEGIAKAGNPTLLNQIYTELYITEGGTAGVNDEHEWSALVFILLSSEKDLDVFDLKKYSASEEALLRLLPVVKASNKALLSDCNLSERSCGALSSVLSSQSSSLIELDLSSNDLQDSGVKQLSAGLESPHCELETLSLSGCLITEEGCASLASALSSNPSHLKELDLSYNHPGDSGVKLLSAGLDDPQWRLETLRYEEACCSHRLSL
;
A
#
# COMPACT_ATOMS: atom_id res chain seq x y z
N MET A 1 -8.05 -41.93 -48.06
CA MET A 1 -8.03 -41.28 -46.74
C MET A 1 -6.71 -40.50 -46.69
N LYS A 2 -6.69 -39.18 -46.99
CA LYS A 2 -6.82 -38.01 -46.07
C LYS A 2 -5.91 -38.16 -44.84
N SER A 3 -5.08 -37.19 -44.44
CA SER A 3 -5.04 -35.74 -44.62
C SER A 3 -3.62 -35.25 -44.31
N ASP A 4 -3.10 -34.20 -44.97
CA ASP A 4 -2.68 -32.99 -44.24
C ASP A 4 -2.17 -31.82 -45.12
N ARG A 5 -2.55 -30.63 -44.62
CA ARG A 5 -2.01 -29.28 -44.76
C ARG A 5 -2.24 -28.50 -46.06
N SER A 6 -2.94 -27.38 -45.89
CA SER A 6 -3.21 -26.32 -46.86
C SER A 6 -2.47 -25.04 -46.43
N THR A 7 -1.71 -24.46 -47.36
CA THR A 7 -1.16 -23.10 -47.30
C THR A 7 -1.36 -22.47 -48.68
N GLY A 8 -2.08 -21.35 -48.74
CA GLY A 8 -2.22 -20.53 -49.95
C GLY A 8 -1.61 -19.15 -49.71
N ARG A 9 -0.81 -18.67 -50.67
CA ARG A 9 -0.18 -17.33 -50.66
C ARG A 9 0.05 -16.85 -52.11
N LEU A 10 0.08 -15.52 -52.25
CA LEU A 10 0.56 -14.63 -53.36
C LEU A 10 -0.40 -14.37 -54.54
N ILE A 11 -0.93 -13.15 -54.74
CA ILE A 11 -0.37 -11.90 -55.34
C ILE A 11 -0.04 -12.05 -56.83
N ASP A 12 -0.72 -11.35 -57.77
CA ASP A 12 -0.26 -10.12 -58.46
C ASP A 12 -1.18 -9.64 -59.62
N PHE A 13 -0.85 -8.47 -60.18
CA PHE A 13 -1.58 -7.39 -60.87
C PHE A 13 -2.02 -7.47 -62.36
N LYS A 14 -2.99 -6.58 -62.67
CA LYS A 14 -3.32 -5.72 -63.86
C LYS A 14 -2.83 -6.02 -65.30
N ASP A 15 -3.76 -5.85 -66.26
CA ASP A 15 -3.81 -4.90 -67.42
C ASP A 15 -4.91 -5.40 -68.39
N GLY A 16 -5.74 -4.66 -69.14
CA GLY A 16 -5.87 -3.26 -69.55
C GLY A 16 -6.36 -3.26 -71.02
N CYS A 17 -7.50 -2.61 -71.37
CA CYS A 17 -7.75 -2.06 -72.73
C CYS A 17 -9.04 -1.22 -72.85
N ASN A 18 -8.92 -0.12 -73.60
CA ASN A 18 -9.81 1.03 -73.85
C ASN A 18 -11.02 0.75 -74.79
N SER A 19 -12.04 1.62 -74.83
CA SER A 19 -12.16 2.71 -75.85
C SER A 19 -13.55 3.41 -76.04
N TYR A 20 -13.47 4.74 -76.30
CA TYR A 20 -14.33 5.73 -77.03
C TYR A 20 -15.61 6.42 -76.45
N ASP A 21 -15.43 7.68 -75.97
CA ASP A 21 -16.09 9.03 -76.17
C ASP A 21 -17.54 9.22 -76.72
N PRO A 22 -18.17 10.45 -76.65
CA PRO A 22 -18.37 11.44 -75.55
C PRO A 22 -19.80 12.09 -75.54
N GLU A 23 -20.02 13.12 -74.69
CA GLU A 23 -21.13 14.14 -74.69
C GLU A 23 -22.56 13.65 -74.35
N GLU A 24 -23.48 14.36 -73.70
CA GLU A 24 -23.57 15.65 -73.00
C GLU A 24 -24.86 15.57 -72.12
N ASP A 25 -24.95 16.49 -71.16
CA ASP A 25 -26.13 16.97 -70.43
C ASP A 25 -26.75 16.23 -69.23
N GLN A 26 -26.57 16.95 -68.12
CA GLN A 26 -27.14 16.86 -66.78
C GLN A 26 -28.65 17.13 -66.76
N GLU A 27 -29.34 16.43 -65.86
CA GLU A 27 -30.20 16.98 -64.79
C GLU A 27 -30.76 15.77 -64.01
N SER A 28 -30.85 15.69 -62.69
CA SER A 28 -30.47 16.58 -61.60
C SER A 28 -30.73 15.76 -60.31
N SER A 29 -29.74 15.62 -59.43
CA SER A 29 -29.97 15.60 -57.96
C SER A 29 -28.60 15.63 -57.26
N GLU A 30 -27.97 16.79 -57.24
CA GLU A 30 -26.92 17.08 -56.25
C GLU A 30 -27.59 17.18 -54.87
N VAL A 31 -27.41 16.15 -54.04
CA VAL A 31 -27.54 16.31 -52.60
C VAL A 31 -26.27 17.04 -52.14
N PRO A 32 -26.36 18.20 -51.45
CA PRO A 32 -25.19 18.99 -51.12
C PRO A 32 -24.37 18.27 -50.03
N ARG A 33 -23.31 17.57 -50.42
CA ARG A 33 -22.33 16.95 -49.49
C ARG A 33 -21.71 17.99 -48.53
N GLY A 34 -21.68 19.26 -48.90
CA GLY A 34 -21.11 20.35 -48.10
C GLY A 34 -21.89 20.68 -46.82
N GLN A 35 -23.21 20.54 -46.80
CA GLN A 35 -24.01 20.88 -45.61
C GLN A 35 -23.82 19.87 -44.47
N SER A 36 -23.77 18.57 -44.79
CA SER A 36 -23.59 17.54 -43.75
C SER A 36 -22.21 17.60 -43.09
N ALA A 37 -21.14 17.82 -43.86
CA ALA A 37 -19.78 17.89 -43.32
C ALA A 37 -19.58 19.11 -42.42
N GLN A 38 -20.16 20.25 -42.79
CA GLN A 38 -20.05 21.49 -42.01
C GLN A 38 -20.92 21.46 -40.75
N GLN A 39 -22.06 20.76 -40.80
CA GLN A 39 -22.93 20.49 -39.66
C GLN A 39 -22.31 19.47 -38.69
N HIS A 40 -21.60 18.46 -39.20
CA HIS A 40 -20.80 17.54 -38.39
C HIS A 40 -19.61 18.24 -37.73
N GLN A 41 -18.93 19.15 -38.43
CA GLN A 41 -17.82 19.92 -37.85
C GLN A 41 -18.30 20.86 -36.74
N THR A 42 -19.38 21.62 -36.97
CA THR A 42 -19.98 22.48 -35.93
C THR A 42 -20.52 21.70 -34.74
N HIS A 43 -21.01 20.48 -34.95
CA HIS A 43 -21.40 19.57 -33.89
C HIS A 43 -20.19 19.09 -33.06
N LEU A 44 -19.07 18.74 -33.71
CA LEU A 44 -17.82 18.39 -33.02
C LEU A 44 -17.26 19.57 -32.24
N ASP A 45 -17.22 20.76 -32.83
CA ASP A 45 -16.74 21.98 -32.16
C ASP A 45 -17.58 22.27 -30.91
N SER A 46 -18.90 22.08 -30.98
CA SER A 46 -19.81 22.23 -29.84
C SER A 46 -19.55 21.20 -28.74
N ILE A 47 -19.27 19.95 -29.10
CA ILE A 47 -18.92 18.89 -28.14
C ILE A 47 -17.60 19.22 -27.44
N PHE A 48 -16.57 19.64 -28.19
CA PHE A 48 -15.27 19.96 -27.61
C PHE A 48 -15.31 21.21 -26.73
N MET A 49 -16.10 22.22 -27.07
CA MET A 49 -16.32 23.35 -26.17
C MET A 49 -16.98 22.91 -24.86
N LEU A 50 -18.02 22.07 -24.92
CA LEU A 50 -18.69 21.54 -23.72
C LEU A 50 -17.75 20.65 -22.90
N LEU A 51 -16.93 19.83 -23.57
CA LEU A 51 -15.91 19.00 -22.92
C LEU A 51 -14.86 19.86 -22.20
N GLU A 52 -14.37 20.91 -22.86
CA GLU A 52 -13.44 21.86 -22.27
C GLU A 52 -14.04 22.53 -21.03
N GLU A 53 -15.27 23.02 -21.12
CA GLU A 53 -15.98 23.65 -20.00
C GLU A 53 -16.14 22.68 -18.81
N ASN A 54 -16.50 21.43 -19.09
CA ASN A 54 -16.62 20.39 -18.07
C ASN A 54 -15.28 20.03 -17.43
N ILE A 55 -14.20 19.90 -18.22
CA ILE A 55 -12.86 19.63 -17.71
C ILE A 55 -12.38 20.81 -16.85
N VAL A 56 -12.53 22.05 -17.32
CA VAL A 56 -12.14 23.25 -16.57
C VAL A 56 -12.90 23.32 -15.25
N THR A 57 -14.19 22.99 -15.25
CA THR A 57 -15.01 22.97 -14.04
C THR A 57 -14.54 21.89 -13.06
N PHE A 58 -14.31 20.68 -13.54
CA PHE A 58 -13.75 19.58 -12.75
C PHE A 58 -12.40 19.97 -12.13
N VAL A 59 -11.46 20.45 -12.95
CA VAL A 59 -10.13 20.88 -12.51
C VAL A 59 -10.22 21.99 -11.46
N LYS A 60 -11.07 23.01 -11.67
CA LYS A 60 -11.28 24.08 -10.69
C LYS A 60 -11.81 23.55 -9.36
N ASN A 61 -12.76 22.62 -9.40
CA ASN A 61 -13.35 22.04 -8.19
C ASN A 61 -12.34 21.17 -7.43
N GLU A 62 -11.58 20.33 -8.13
CA GLU A 62 -10.56 19.49 -7.49
C GLU A 62 -9.37 20.32 -6.97
N LEU A 63 -8.93 21.37 -7.67
CA LEU A 63 -7.91 22.29 -7.15
C LEU A 63 -8.37 23.00 -5.88
N LYS A 64 -9.64 23.42 -5.80
CA LYS A 64 -10.19 24.01 -4.57
C LYS A 64 -10.17 23.01 -3.41
N LYS A 65 -10.46 21.73 -3.66
CA LYS A 65 -10.37 20.67 -2.64
C LYS A 65 -8.94 20.46 -2.18
N ILE A 66 -8.00 20.32 -3.10
CA ILE A 66 -6.56 20.20 -2.77
C ILE A 66 -6.07 21.42 -2.01
N GLN A 67 -6.45 22.62 -2.43
CA GLN A 67 -6.09 23.87 -1.73
C GLN A 67 -6.62 23.87 -0.29
N LYS A 68 -7.88 23.48 -0.06
CA LYS A 68 -8.42 23.34 1.32
C LYS A 68 -7.62 22.34 2.13
N VAL A 69 -7.31 21.19 1.56
CA VAL A 69 -6.52 20.14 2.23
C VAL A 69 -5.16 20.69 2.63
N VAL A 70 -4.41 21.26 1.70
CA VAL A 70 -3.04 21.74 1.98
C VAL A 70 -3.03 22.99 2.88
N SER A 71 -4.08 23.82 2.87
CA SER A 71 -4.18 25.04 3.70
C SER A 71 -4.74 24.80 5.10
N SER A 72 -5.33 23.64 5.36
CA SER A 72 -5.82 23.27 6.69
C SER A 72 -4.68 22.68 7.52
N ASP A 73 -4.38 23.29 8.67
CA ASP A 73 -3.42 22.79 9.66
C ASP A 73 -3.88 21.48 10.35
N TYR A 74 -5.03 20.92 9.93
CA TYR A 74 -5.61 19.70 10.46
C TYR A 74 -6.16 18.82 9.31
N PRO A 75 -5.95 17.48 9.34
CA PRO A 75 -6.40 16.59 8.28
C PRO A 75 -7.92 16.36 8.40
N GLU A 76 -8.72 17.20 7.76
CA GLU A 76 -10.10 16.83 7.48
C GLU A 76 -10.12 15.79 6.35
N CYS A 77 -10.48 14.56 6.73
CA CYS A 77 -10.69 13.43 5.85
C CYS A 77 -11.64 13.83 4.70
N LEU A 78 -11.28 13.44 3.48
CA LEU A 78 -11.95 13.80 2.21
C LEU A 78 -13.37 13.22 2.03
N GLU A 79 -14.03 12.76 3.09
CA GLU A 79 -15.33 12.07 3.01
C GLU A 79 -16.56 12.91 3.40
N SER A 80 -16.42 14.18 3.79
CA SER A 80 -17.58 15.03 4.10
C SER A 80 -17.68 16.26 3.19
N GLN A 81 -18.05 16.03 1.93
CA GLN A 81 -18.69 17.04 1.08
C GLN A 81 -19.36 16.37 -0.12
N THR A 82 -20.26 15.42 0.15
CA THR A 82 -21.30 14.97 -0.79
C THR A 82 -22.68 15.41 -0.29
N ASP A 83 -22.76 16.61 0.29
CA ASP A 83 -24.05 17.12 0.76
C ASP A 83 -24.79 17.96 -0.29
N ASP A 84 -24.20 18.20 -1.47
CA ASP A 84 -24.90 18.85 -2.57
C ASP A 84 -24.46 18.28 -3.92
N GLU A 85 -24.94 17.09 -4.27
CA GLU A 85 -25.51 16.77 -5.60
C GLU A 85 -25.77 15.26 -5.73
N ALA A 86 -27.07 14.93 -5.83
CA ALA A 86 -27.68 13.73 -6.39
C ALA A 86 -27.02 12.36 -6.09
N VAL A 87 -27.74 11.57 -5.30
CA VAL A 87 -27.68 10.10 -5.27
C VAL A 87 -27.61 9.55 -6.70
N LEU A 88 -26.44 9.09 -7.12
CA LEU A 88 -26.25 8.34 -8.36
C LEU A 88 -25.53 7.01 -8.05
N ASP A 89 -25.95 5.98 -8.78
CA ASP A 89 -25.61 4.58 -8.58
C ASP A 89 -24.10 4.30 -8.53
N GLY A 90 -23.72 3.27 -7.76
CA GLY A 90 -22.36 2.99 -7.30
C GLY A 90 -21.27 2.74 -8.37
N GLU A 91 -21.61 2.66 -9.65
CA GLU A 91 -20.63 2.56 -10.76
C GLU A 91 -20.04 3.94 -11.12
N ASP A 92 -20.83 5.01 -11.02
CA ASP A 92 -20.41 6.36 -11.42
C ASP A 92 -19.44 6.99 -10.40
N GLU A 93 -19.56 6.58 -9.13
CA GLU A 93 -18.66 6.97 -8.04
C GLU A 93 -17.25 6.37 -8.19
N GLU A 94 -17.11 5.15 -8.69
CA GLU A 94 -15.80 4.50 -8.87
C GLU A 94 -15.02 5.14 -10.03
N GLN A 95 -15.72 5.46 -11.11
CA GLN A 95 -15.12 6.17 -12.24
C GLN A 95 -14.74 7.61 -11.89
N ARG A 96 -15.61 8.35 -11.16
CA ARG A 96 -15.26 9.66 -10.59
C ARG A 96 -14.05 9.59 -9.66
N ARG A 97 -13.95 8.53 -8.84
CA ARG A 97 -12.81 8.28 -7.94
C ARG A 97 -11.51 8.06 -8.69
N SER A 98 -11.50 7.21 -9.72
CA SER A 98 -10.30 6.97 -10.54
C SER A 98 -9.75 8.24 -11.19
N SER A 99 -10.65 9.14 -11.61
CA SER A 99 -10.29 10.42 -12.22
C SER A 99 -9.67 11.40 -11.21
N ARG A 100 -10.12 11.36 -9.95
CA ARG A 100 -9.53 12.16 -8.86
C ARG A 100 -8.09 11.73 -8.57
N GLU A 101 -7.82 10.43 -8.47
CA GLU A 101 -6.46 9.93 -8.20
C GLU A 101 -5.47 10.30 -9.32
N VAL A 102 -5.91 10.24 -10.57
CA VAL A 102 -5.12 10.70 -11.72
C VAL A 102 -4.87 12.21 -11.64
N PHE A 103 -5.88 12.99 -11.26
CA PHE A 103 -5.76 14.44 -11.11
C PHE A 103 -4.79 14.84 -9.99
N GLU A 104 -4.79 14.12 -8.87
CA GLU A 104 -3.87 14.33 -7.75
C GLU A 104 -2.41 14.05 -8.17
N LYS A 105 -2.16 12.99 -8.95
CA LYS A 105 -0.83 12.69 -9.53
C LYS A 105 -0.37 13.76 -10.51
N ILE A 106 -1.28 14.25 -11.35
CA ILE A 106 -0.99 15.37 -12.27
C ILE A 106 -0.61 16.62 -11.47
N THR A 107 -1.37 16.93 -10.42
CA THR A 107 -1.12 18.08 -9.54
C THR A 107 0.24 17.98 -8.86
N LEU A 108 0.58 16.82 -8.30
CA LEU A 108 1.91 16.56 -7.70
C LEU A 108 3.05 16.83 -8.69
N ASN A 109 2.93 16.35 -9.93
CA ASN A 109 3.93 16.57 -10.97
C ASN A 109 4.08 18.07 -11.30
N PHE A 110 2.97 18.80 -11.41
CA PHE A 110 3.02 20.24 -11.64
C PHE A 110 3.65 21.02 -10.47
N LEU A 111 3.35 20.66 -9.22
CA LEU A 111 3.97 21.29 -8.04
C LEU A 111 5.50 21.13 -8.04
N ARG A 112 5.99 19.92 -8.35
CA ARG A 112 7.43 19.66 -8.51
C ARG A 112 8.06 20.46 -9.66
N ARG A 113 7.39 20.52 -10.81
CA ARG A 113 7.86 21.36 -11.94
C ARG A 113 7.90 22.85 -11.61
N MET A 114 7.01 23.30 -10.72
CA MET A 114 6.98 24.65 -10.18
C MET A 114 7.99 24.88 -9.04
N LYS A 115 8.78 23.86 -8.66
CA LYS A 115 9.73 23.86 -7.54
C LYS A 115 9.07 24.13 -6.18
N GLN A 116 7.81 23.75 -6.02
CA GLN A 116 7.07 23.81 -4.75
C GLN A 116 7.18 22.46 -4.04
N GLU A 117 8.38 22.09 -3.61
CA GLU A 117 8.67 20.75 -3.05
C GLU A 117 7.91 20.52 -1.73
N GLU A 118 7.88 21.52 -0.84
CA GLU A 118 7.16 21.40 0.45
C GLU A 118 5.66 21.12 0.26
N LEU A 119 5.03 21.78 -0.72
CA LEU A 119 3.61 21.55 -1.04
C LEU A 119 3.40 20.19 -1.71
N ALA A 120 4.35 19.75 -2.54
CA ALA A 120 4.31 18.43 -3.18
C ALA A 120 4.43 17.32 -2.14
N ASP A 121 5.37 17.43 -1.20
CA ASP A 121 5.58 16.46 -0.12
C ASP A 121 4.42 16.46 0.89
N CYS A 122 3.86 17.64 1.20
CA CYS A 122 2.65 17.76 2.01
C CYS A 122 1.44 17.08 1.33
N LEU A 123 1.27 17.28 0.02
CA LEU A 123 0.19 16.61 -0.72
C LEU A 123 0.42 15.09 -0.77
N GLN A 124 1.65 14.65 -1.02
CA GLN A 124 1.99 13.23 -1.12
C GLN A 124 1.82 12.49 0.21
N SER A 125 2.26 13.07 1.33
CA SER A 125 2.08 12.49 2.66
C SER A 125 0.60 12.32 3.03
N ARG A 126 -0.24 13.33 2.72
CA ARG A 126 -1.69 13.26 2.93
C ARG A 126 -2.39 12.25 2.02
N LEU A 127 -1.93 12.06 0.79
CA LEU A 127 -2.43 11.01 -0.11
C LEU A 127 -2.17 9.61 0.45
N LEU A 128 -0.96 9.37 0.96
CA LEU A 128 -0.61 8.08 1.59
C LEU A 128 -1.47 7.80 2.83
N ALA A 129 -1.73 8.81 3.65
CA ALA A 129 -2.62 8.69 4.82
C ALA A 129 -4.07 8.33 4.39
N ALA A 130 -4.60 9.00 3.37
CA ALA A 130 -5.96 8.75 2.88
C ALA A 130 -6.11 7.37 2.22
N VAL A 131 -5.06 6.85 1.57
CA VAL A 131 -5.06 5.49 1.00
C VAL A 131 -5.04 4.44 2.11
N GLY A 132 -4.21 4.62 3.14
CA GLY A 132 -4.16 3.72 4.30
C GLY A 132 -5.50 3.65 5.06
N GLN A 133 -6.18 4.78 5.25
CA GLN A 133 -7.52 4.81 5.85
C GLN A 133 -8.57 4.10 4.99
N ARG A 134 -8.52 4.29 3.66
CA ARG A 134 -9.46 3.66 2.72
C ARG A 134 -9.29 2.15 2.66
N GLU A 135 -8.04 1.68 2.61
CA GLU A 135 -7.72 0.25 2.63
C GLU A 135 -8.18 -0.38 3.94
N LEU A 136 -7.91 0.28 5.07
CA LEU A 136 -8.42 -0.13 6.37
C LEU A 136 -9.94 -0.21 6.42
N LYS A 137 -10.65 0.84 5.97
CA LYS A 137 -12.13 0.88 5.95
C LYS A 137 -12.73 -0.17 5.03
N SER A 138 -12.10 -0.42 3.88
CA SER A 138 -12.47 -1.50 2.95
C SER A 138 -12.26 -2.87 3.56
N ASN A 139 -11.13 -3.09 4.23
CA ASN A 139 -10.80 -4.34 4.89
C ASN A 139 -11.71 -4.61 6.10
N LEU A 140 -12.05 -3.57 6.88
CA LEU A 140 -13.06 -3.65 7.93
C LEU A 140 -14.43 -4.00 7.34
N LYS A 141 -14.89 -3.28 6.31
CA LYS A 141 -16.16 -3.60 5.63
C LYS A 141 -16.19 -5.05 5.11
N LYS A 142 -15.12 -5.52 4.47
CA LYS A 142 -15.02 -6.91 3.97
C LYS A 142 -15.06 -7.92 5.12
N LYS A 143 -14.32 -7.70 6.20
CA LYS A 143 -14.29 -8.61 7.35
C LYS A 143 -15.65 -8.70 8.05
N PHE A 144 -16.33 -7.58 8.24
CA PHE A 144 -17.64 -7.53 8.93
C PHE A 144 -18.83 -7.94 8.04
N VAL A 145 -18.77 -7.75 6.72
CA VAL A 145 -19.83 -8.23 5.80
C VAL A 145 -19.80 -9.76 5.69
N PHE A 146 -18.64 -10.40 5.82
CA PHE A 146 -18.54 -11.87 5.75
C PHE A 146 -18.81 -12.59 7.08
N GLU A 147 -18.62 -11.96 8.24
CA GLU A 147 -18.91 -12.59 9.56
C GLU A 147 -20.36 -12.34 10.06
N GLY A 148 -21.17 -11.55 9.34
CA GLY A 148 -22.52 -11.12 9.74
C GLY A 148 -23.69 -12.11 9.60
N ILE A 149 -23.46 -13.42 9.43
CA ILE A 149 -24.53 -14.43 9.54
C ILE A 149 -24.30 -15.33 10.75
N ALA A 150 -24.13 -14.73 11.93
CA ALA A 150 -24.27 -15.44 13.19
C ALA A 150 -25.76 -15.61 13.50
N LYS A 151 -26.24 -16.86 13.43
CA LYS A 151 -27.58 -17.32 13.80
C LYS A 151 -27.99 -16.80 15.18
N ALA A 152 -29.17 -16.17 15.23
CA ALA A 152 -30.10 -16.04 16.34
C ALA A 152 -29.51 -15.76 17.74
N GLY A 153 -29.65 -14.52 18.22
CA GLY A 153 -29.85 -14.27 19.66
C GLY A 153 -29.03 -13.16 20.34
N ASN A 154 -28.87 -11.98 19.73
CA ASN A 154 -28.94 -10.63 20.35
C ASN A 154 -28.08 -9.62 19.55
N PRO A 155 -28.67 -8.77 18.70
CA PRO A 155 -27.95 -7.73 17.96
C PRO A 155 -27.54 -6.51 18.81
N THR A 156 -27.62 -6.58 20.14
CA THR A 156 -27.59 -5.39 21.02
C THR A 156 -26.18 -4.96 21.42
N LEU A 157 -25.20 -5.87 21.49
CA LEU A 157 -23.84 -5.54 21.97
C LEU A 157 -23.08 -4.60 21.04
N LEU A 158 -23.25 -4.72 19.71
CA LEU A 158 -22.51 -3.88 18.76
C LEU A 158 -22.98 -2.43 18.81
N ASN A 159 -24.29 -2.20 18.89
CA ASN A 159 -24.85 -0.85 18.95
C ASN A 159 -24.56 -0.19 20.32
N GLN A 160 -24.50 -0.97 21.40
CA GLN A 160 -24.10 -0.48 22.74
C GLN A 160 -22.63 -0.07 22.81
N ILE A 161 -21.72 -0.83 22.19
CA ILE A 161 -20.31 -0.44 22.06
C ILE A 161 -20.18 0.82 21.18
N TYR A 162 -20.97 0.91 20.10
CA TYR A 162 -20.99 2.07 19.20
C TYR A 162 -21.55 3.33 19.89
N THR A 163 -22.52 3.19 20.79
CA THR A 163 -23.11 4.33 21.53
C THR A 163 -22.25 4.78 22.71
N GLU A 164 -21.56 3.89 23.41
CA GLU A 164 -20.66 4.29 24.51
C GLU A 164 -19.46 5.10 24.02
N LEU A 165 -18.88 4.78 22.85
CA LEU A 165 -17.81 5.58 22.22
C LEU A 165 -18.30 6.92 21.61
N TYR A 166 -19.60 7.04 21.30
CA TYR A 166 -20.19 8.26 20.74
C TYR A 166 -20.87 9.17 21.79
N ILE A 167 -21.05 8.70 23.02
CA ILE A 167 -21.75 9.43 24.08
C ILE A 167 -20.88 9.46 25.34
N THR A 168 -19.65 9.94 25.23
CA THR A 168 -18.98 10.59 26.36
C THR A 168 -18.48 11.96 25.92
N GLU A 169 -19.43 12.90 26.00
CA GLU A 169 -19.24 14.31 26.34
C GLU A 169 -18.22 15.13 25.52
N GLY A 170 -18.67 15.61 24.35
CA GLY A 170 -17.99 16.69 23.64
C GLY A 170 -18.54 16.89 22.23
N GLY A 171 -19.62 17.67 22.11
CA GLY A 171 -20.30 17.99 20.84
C GLY A 171 -19.50 18.87 19.87
N THR A 172 -18.33 18.40 19.45
CA THR A 172 -17.58 18.92 18.30
C THR A 172 -17.38 17.77 17.33
N ALA A 173 -17.96 17.87 16.14
CA ALA A 173 -17.92 16.88 15.06
C ALA A 173 -16.52 16.77 14.41
N GLY A 174 -15.48 16.60 15.22
CA GLY A 174 -14.15 16.18 14.81
C GLY A 174 -13.92 14.79 15.37
N VAL A 175 -14.36 13.76 14.64
CA VAL A 175 -14.00 12.38 14.97
C VAL A 175 -12.53 12.21 14.59
N ASN A 176 -11.65 12.40 15.57
CA ASN A 176 -10.20 12.33 15.43
C ASN A 176 -9.79 10.90 15.01
N ASP A 177 -8.97 10.77 13.95
CA ASP A 177 -8.45 9.52 13.36
C ASP A 177 -7.94 8.52 14.42
N GLU A 178 -7.47 9.03 15.55
CA GLU A 178 -7.02 8.26 16.70
C GLU A 178 -8.09 7.37 17.35
N HIS A 179 -9.35 7.79 17.34
CA HIS A 179 -10.45 6.99 17.90
C HIS A 179 -10.75 5.77 17.02
N GLU A 180 -10.64 5.91 15.70
CA GLU A 180 -10.83 4.79 14.77
C GLU A 180 -9.73 3.74 14.94
N TRP A 181 -8.47 4.17 15.05
CA TRP A 181 -7.35 3.27 15.34
C TRP A 181 -7.47 2.63 16.73
N SER A 182 -7.88 3.40 17.74
CA SER A 182 -8.10 2.89 19.10
C SER A 182 -9.22 1.84 19.13
N ALA A 183 -10.32 2.08 18.40
CA ALA A 183 -11.40 1.12 18.25
C ALA A 183 -10.93 -0.14 17.52
N LEU A 184 -10.14 -0.01 16.46
CA LEU A 184 -9.56 -1.15 15.75
C LEU A 184 -8.65 -1.98 16.66
N VAL A 185 -7.73 -1.33 17.38
CA VAL A 185 -6.84 -2.00 18.35
C VAL A 185 -7.67 -2.73 19.41
N PHE A 186 -8.69 -2.07 19.96
CA PHE A 186 -9.59 -2.69 20.93
C PHE A 186 -10.29 -3.92 20.36
N ILE A 187 -10.84 -3.85 19.15
CA ILE A 187 -11.50 -4.98 18.49
C ILE A 187 -10.52 -6.13 18.27
N LEU A 188 -9.30 -5.84 17.80
CA LEU A 188 -8.29 -6.87 17.52
C LEU A 188 -7.81 -7.56 18.80
N LEU A 189 -7.66 -6.82 19.89
CA LEU A 189 -7.21 -7.35 21.18
C LEU A 189 -8.33 -7.99 22.02
N SER A 190 -9.59 -7.59 21.81
CA SER A 190 -10.76 -8.13 22.55
C SER A 190 -11.45 -9.29 21.85
N SER A 191 -11.02 -9.62 20.62
CA SER A 191 -11.49 -10.79 19.90
C SER A 191 -11.10 -12.06 20.67
N GLU A 192 -12.06 -12.95 20.95
CA GLU A 192 -11.82 -14.24 21.63
C GLU A 192 -10.90 -15.20 20.83
N LYS A 193 -10.61 -14.88 19.56
CA LYS A 193 -9.59 -15.57 18.78
C LYS A 193 -8.23 -15.00 19.17
N ASP A 194 -7.36 -15.83 19.74
CA ASP A 194 -5.93 -15.52 19.93
C ASP A 194 -5.38 -14.98 18.60
N LEU A 195 -4.89 -13.74 18.61
CA LEU A 195 -4.32 -13.12 17.43
C LEU A 195 -2.92 -13.70 17.18
N ASP A 196 -2.89 -14.95 16.72
CA ASP A 196 -1.65 -15.70 16.55
C ASP A 196 -0.75 -15.05 15.47
N VAL A 197 -1.35 -14.63 14.36
CA VAL A 197 -0.64 -14.03 13.22
C VAL A 197 -1.22 -12.66 12.88
N PHE A 198 -0.43 -11.62 13.15
CA PHE A 198 -0.66 -10.26 12.65
C PHE A 198 -0.01 -10.08 11.29
N ASP A 199 -0.77 -9.59 10.32
CA ASP A 199 -0.29 -9.30 8.97
C ASP A 199 -0.68 -7.86 8.64
N LEU A 200 0.32 -6.97 8.58
CA LEU A 200 0.11 -5.54 8.41
C LEU A 200 -0.55 -5.23 7.05
N LYS A 201 -0.27 -6.02 6.01
CA LYS A 201 -0.85 -5.84 4.67
C LYS A 201 -2.36 -6.07 4.65
N LYS A 202 -2.93 -6.79 5.64
CA LYS A 202 -4.40 -6.92 5.79
C LYS A 202 -5.08 -5.64 6.22
N TYR A 203 -4.32 -4.65 6.70
CA TYR A 203 -4.84 -3.38 7.18
C TYR A 203 -4.36 -2.23 6.30
N SER A 204 -3.05 -2.05 6.22
CA SER A 204 -2.37 -1.02 5.41
C SER A 204 -0.87 -1.27 5.45
N ALA A 205 -0.22 -1.43 4.30
CA ALA A 205 1.23 -1.61 4.18
C ALA A 205 1.98 -0.27 4.36
N SER A 206 1.97 0.28 5.57
CA SER A 206 2.60 1.57 5.88
C SER A 206 3.17 1.65 7.29
N GLU A 207 4.22 2.45 7.46
CA GLU A 207 4.82 2.76 8.76
C GLU A 207 3.81 3.34 9.75
N GLU A 208 2.95 4.27 9.33
CA GLU A 208 1.96 4.87 10.24
C GLU A 208 0.93 3.85 10.75
N ALA A 209 0.52 2.90 9.90
CA ALA A 209 -0.36 1.81 10.32
C ALA A 209 0.36 0.89 11.32
N LEU A 210 1.65 0.57 11.10
CA LEU A 210 2.45 -0.19 12.06
C LEU A 210 2.49 0.52 13.42
N LEU A 211 2.85 1.81 13.44
CA LEU A 211 2.99 2.57 14.68
C LEU A 211 1.68 2.62 15.49
N ARG A 212 0.53 2.73 14.82
CA ARG A 212 -0.80 2.68 15.46
C ARG A 212 -1.18 1.28 15.95
N LEU A 213 -0.66 0.23 15.30
CA LEU A 213 -0.97 -1.17 15.60
C LEU A 213 0.10 -1.89 16.42
N LEU A 214 1.12 -1.20 16.94
CA LEU A 214 2.14 -1.79 17.83
C LEU A 214 1.55 -2.57 19.03
N PRO A 215 0.45 -2.12 19.69
CA PRO A 215 -0.16 -2.92 20.76
C PRO A 215 -0.64 -4.29 20.28
N VAL A 216 -1.08 -4.37 19.02
CA VAL A 216 -1.54 -5.60 18.37
C VAL A 216 -0.35 -6.48 18.00
N VAL A 217 0.72 -5.90 17.45
CA VAL A 217 1.99 -6.61 17.18
C VAL A 217 2.54 -7.24 18.46
N LYS A 218 2.57 -6.46 19.55
CA LYS A 218 3.05 -6.90 20.86
C LYS A 218 2.26 -8.08 21.43
N ALA A 219 0.95 -8.12 21.18
CA ALA A 219 0.08 -9.19 21.65
C ALA A 219 0.06 -10.43 20.72
N SER A 220 0.67 -10.35 19.53
CA SER A 220 0.66 -11.43 18.55
C SER A 220 1.88 -12.32 18.69
N ASN A 221 1.75 -13.61 18.37
CA ASN A 221 2.89 -14.53 18.34
C ASN A 221 3.75 -14.32 17.09
N LYS A 222 3.13 -13.94 15.98
CA LYS A 222 3.79 -13.74 14.69
C LYS A 222 3.37 -12.42 14.07
N ALA A 223 4.34 -11.65 13.56
CA ALA A 223 4.11 -10.42 12.82
C ALA A 223 4.72 -10.48 11.42
N LEU A 224 3.88 -10.34 10.39
CA LEU A 224 4.25 -10.26 8.98
C LEU A 224 4.26 -8.79 8.55
N LEU A 225 5.45 -8.22 8.47
CA LEU A 225 5.72 -6.82 8.16
C LEU A 225 6.59 -6.66 6.90
N SER A 226 6.72 -7.73 6.11
CA SER A 226 7.51 -7.75 4.88
C SER A 226 6.98 -6.74 3.85
N ASP A 227 7.84 -5.96 3.20
CA ASP A 227 7.47 -5.04 2.12
C ASP A 227 6.29 -4.12 2.53
N CYS A 228 6.48 -3.39 3.63
CA CYS A 228 5.50 -2.47 4.22
C CYS A 228 6.01 -1.02 4.29
N ASN A 229 7.05 -0.69 3.52
CA ASN A 229 7.69 0.63 3.49
C ASN A 229 8.10 1.12 4.89
N LEU A 230 8.72 0.22 5.66
CA LEU A 230 9.19 0.50 7.01
C LEU A 230 10.59 1.13 6.98
N SER A 231 10.87 2.01 7.93
CA SER A 231 12.14 2.73 8.06
C SER A 231 12.83 2.46 9.41
N GLU A 232 13.95 3.13 9.66
CA GLU A 232 14.61 3.14 10.98
C GLU A 232 13.65 3.51 12.13
N ARG A 233 12.67 4.41 11.89
CA ARG A 233 11.68 4.82 12.90
C ARG A 233 10.82 3.63 13.33
N SER A 234 10.41 2.79 12.38
CA SER A 234 9.69 1.54 12.64
C SER A 234 10.54 0.57 13.47
N CYS A 235 11.83 0.44 13.17
CA CYS A 235 12.73 -0.42 13.94
C CYS A 235 12.88 0.02 15.39
N GLY A 236 12.98 1.32 15.68
CA GLY A 236 13.01 1.83 17.05
C GLY A 236 11.72 1.51 17.83
N ALA A 237 10.58 1.57 17.16
CA ALA A 237 9.30 1.23 17.77
C ALA A 237 9.16 -0.29 18.02
N LEU A 238 9.57 -1.12 17.07
CA LEU A 238 9.61 -2.58 17.22
C LEU A 238 10.63 -3.01 18.27
N SER A 239 11.76 -2.33 18.40
CA SER A 239 12.73 -2.53 19.48
C SER A 239 12.09 -2.35 20.86
N SER A 240 11.20 -1.36 21.01
CA SER A 240 10.40 -1.17 22.22
C SER A 240 9.39 -2.29 22.47
N VAL A 241 8.88 -2.93 21.42
CA VAL A 241 8.02 -4.12 21.53
C VAL A 241 8.84 -5.33 21.97
N LEU A 242 9.96 -5.62 21.29
CA LEU A 242 10.85 -6.75 21.57
C LEU A 242 11.43 -6.71 22.99
N SER A 243 11.72 -5.52 23.49
CA SER A 243 12.26 -5.34 24.85
C SER A 243 11.20 -5.41 25.96
N SER A 244 9.93 -5.48 25.61
CA SER A 244 8.83 -5.42 26.57
C SER A 244 8.51 -6.78 27.19
N GLN A 245 8.46 -6.85 28.51
CA GLN A 245 8.12 -8.08 29.26
C GLN A 245 6.76 -8.69 28.90
N SER A 246 5.82 -7.90 28.39
CA SER A 246 4.50 -8.39 27.95
C SER A 246 4.38 -8.60 26.45
N SER A 247 5.51 -8.66 25.72
CA SER A 247 5.51 -9.11 24.34
C SER A 247 5.26 -10.61 24.26
N SER A 248 4.38 -11.02 23.36
CA SER A 248 4.16 -12.44 23.02
C SER A 248 4.84 -12.81 21.68
N LEU A 249 5.59 -11.87 21.07
CA LEU A 249 6.12 -12.02 19.73
C LEU A 249 7.27 -13.04 19.69
N ILE A 250 7.06 -14.11 18.93
CA ILE A 250 7.99 -15.22 18.70
C ILE A 250 8.58 -15.16 17.28
N GLU A 251 7.81 -14.72 16.29
CA GLU A 251 8.24 -14.64 14.90
C GLU A 251 8.01 -13.24 14.31
N LEU A 252 9.05 -12.67 13.72
CA LEU A 252 9.02 -11.35 13.10
C LEU A 252 9.62 -11.39 11.70
N ASP A 253 8.80 -11.09 10.69
CA ASP A 253 9.25 -10.94 9.31
C ASP A 253 9.26 -9.47 8.89
N LEU A 254 10.46 -8.93 8.70
CA LEU A 254 10.73 -7.55 8.28
C LEU A 254 11.32 -7.48 6.87
N SER A 255 11.31 -8.60 6.13
CA SER A 255 11.96 -8.69 4.81
C SER A 255 11.50 -7.62 3.81
N SER A 256 12.36 -7.29 2.85
CA SER A 256 12.07 -6.34 1.76
C SER A 256 11.63 -4.95 2.25
N ASN A 257 12.19 -4.48 3.37
CA ASN A 257 12.08 -3.09 3.81
C ASN A 257 13.47 -2.44 3.80
N ASP A 258 13.55 -1.15 3.43
CA ASP A 258 14.81 -0.39 3.37
C ASP A 258 15.26 0.04 4.78
N LEU A 259 15.65 -0.95 5.59
CA LEU A 259 16.02 -0.73 7.00
C LEU A 259 17.46 -0.26 7.15
N GLN A 260 18.37 -0.76 6.30
CA GLN A 260 19.81 -0.52 6.34
C GLN A 260 20.44 -0.88 7.70
N ASP A 261 21.72 -0.57 7.88
CA ASP A 261 22.43 -0.84 9.13
C ASP A 261 21.88 -0.03 10.31
N SER A 262 21.35 1.18 10.07
CA SER A 262 20.80 2.02 11.13
C SER A 262 19.50 1.44 11.71
N GLY A 263 18.60 0.95 10.86
CA GLY A 263 17.39 0.25 11.30
C GLY A 263 17.72 -1.03 12.07
N VAL A 264 18.68 -1.82 11.59
CA VAL A 264 19.13 -3.04 12.29
C VAL A 264 19.74 -2.71 13.66
N LYS A 265 20.50 -1.63 13.76
CA LYS A 265 21.08 -1.18 15.03
C LYS A 265 20.00 -0.81 16.05
N GLN A 266 18.93 -0.12 15.64
CA GLN A 266 17.80 0.17 16.53
C GLN A 266 17.10 -1.12 16.98
N LEU A 267 16.87 -2.05 16.06
CA LEU A 267 16.25 -3.34 16.37
C LEU A 267 17.10 -4.19 17.32
N SER A 268 18.43 -4.16 17.12
CA SER A 268 19.42 -4.88 17.94
C SER A 268 19.32 -4.52 19.43
N ALA A 269 19.06 -3.25 19.76
CA ALA A 269 18.84 -2.82 21.14
C ALA A 269 17.64 -3.51 21.81
N GLY A 270 16.64 -3.93 21.04
CA GLY A 270 15.48 -4.68 21.52
C GLY A 270 15.81 -6.17 21.74
N LEU A 271 16.60 -6.74 20.83
CA LEU A 271 17.11 -8.12 20.92
C LEU A 271 18.07 -8.32 22.08
N GLU A 272 18.79 -7.27 22.49
CA GLU A 272 19.64 -7.27 23.70
C GLU A 272 18.85 -7.42 25.00
N SER A 273 17.54 -7.19 24.99
CA SER A 273 16.72 -7.26 26.21
C SER A 273 16.60 -8.69 26.73
N PRO A 274 16.73 -8.93 28.04
CA PRO A 274 16.46 -10.24 28.65
C PRO A 274 14.97 -10.63 28.60
N HIS A 275 14.10 -9.73 28.13
CA HIS A 275 12.68 -9.99 27.92
C HIS A 275 12.34 -10.36 26.47
N CYS A 276 13.33 -10.39 25.57
CA CYS A 276 13.11 -10.75 24.18
C CYS A 276 12.99 -12.27 24.02
N GLU A 277 11.78 -12.73 23.70
CA GLU A 277 11.45 -14.15 23.46
C GLU A 277 11.42 -14.52 21.96
N LEU A 278 11.92 -13.62 21.10
CA LEU A 278 11.86 -13.81 19.65
C LEU A 278 12.73 -15.02 19.22
N GLU A 279 12.11 -15.98 18.54
CA GLU A 279 12.78 -17.19 18.05
C GLU A 279 13.11 -17.12 16.56
N THR A 280 12.33 -16.38 15.76
CA THR A 280 12.56 -16.24 14.32
C THR A 280 12.57 -14.77 13.91
N LEU A 281 13.63 -14.37 13.21
CA LEU A 281 13.78 -13.03 12.63
C LEU A 281 14.17 -13.13 11.15
N SER A 282 13.33 -12.58 10.28
CA SER A 282 13.64 -12.41 8.86
C SER A 282 13.93 -10.94 8.55
N LEU A 283 15.14 -10.69 8.06
CA LEU A 283 15.64 -9.39 7.60
C LEU A 283 16.13 -9.50 6.14
N SER A 284 15.57 -10.45 5.38
CA SER A 284 15.96 -10.69 4.01
C SER A 284 15.69 -9.47 3.13
N GLY A 285 16.67 -9.03 2.33
CA GLY A 285 16.48 -7.90 1.42
C GLY A 285 16.32 -6.54 2.11
N CYS A 286 17.07 -6.29 3.19
CA CYS A 286 17.00 -5.07 4.00
C CYS A 286 18.20 -4.12 3.84
N LEU A 287 19.05 -4.34 2.82
CA LEU A 287 20.27 -3.57 2.53
C LEU A 287 21.28 -3.56 3.70
N ILE A 288 21.39 -4.69 4.41
CA ILE A 288 22.28 -4.86 5.56
C ILE A 288 23.71 -5.12 5.10
N THR A 289 24.68 -4.46 5.72
CA THR A 289 26.12 -4.64 5.46
C THR A 289 26.84 -5.32 6.63
N GLU A 290 28.19 -5.32 6.60
CA GLU A 290 29.01 -5.82 7.70
C GLU A 290 28.72 -5.08 9.03
N GLU A 291 28.33 -3.80 8.99
CA GLU A 291 28.03 -3.00 10.19
C GLU A 291 26.74 -3.46 10.89
N GLY A 292 25.67 -3.70 10.13
CA GLY A 292 24.43 -4.24 10.68
C GLY A 292 24.62 -5.67 11.21
N CYS A 293 25.43 -6.49 10.52
CA CYS A 293 25.79 -7.82 11.02
C CYS A 293 26.55 -7.78 12.35
N ALA A 294 27.47 -6.82 12.51
CA ALA A 294 28.18 -6.62 13.78
C ALA A 294 27.22 -6.21 14.90
N SER A 295 26.22 -5.38 14.61
CA SER A 295 25.17 -4.99 15.57
C SER A 295 24.33 -6.19 16.02
N LEU A 296 23.91 -7.04 15.07
CA LEU A 296 23.18 -8.28 15.38
C LEU A 296 24.04 -9.24 16.21
N ALA A 297 25.29 -9.48 15.82
CA ALA A 297 26.19 -10.37 16.56
C ALA A 297 26.43 -9.89 18.00
N SER A 298 26.58 -8.58 18.21
CA SER A 298 26.67 -7.98 19.54
C SER A 298 25.41 -8.22 20.36
N ALA A 299 24.23 -8.05 19.76
CA ALA A 299 22.96 -8.26 20.44
C ALA A 299 22.76 -9.71 20.88
N LEU A 300 23.04 -10.65 19.98
CA LEU A 300 22.93 -12.09 20.24
C LEU A 300 23.93 -12.60 21.28
N SER A 301 25.03 -11.86 21.52
CA SER A 301 26.05 -12.22 22.52
C SER A 301 25.78 -11.63 23.91
N SER A 302 24.89 -10.64 24.05
CA SER A 302 24.74 -9.87 25.29
C SER A 302 23.91 -10.61 26.35
N ASN A 303 23.00 -11.48 25.93
CA ASN A 303 22.18 -12.36 26.77
C ASN A 303 22.00 -13.71 26.04
N PRO A 304 21.64 -14.81 26.73
CA PRO A 304 21.29 -16.05 26.05
C PRO A 304 20.12 -15.77 25.12
N SER A 305 20.39 -15.65 23.83
CA SER A 305 19.38 -15.30 22.85
C SER A 305 18.39 -16.44 22.72
N HIS A 306 17.11 -16.11 22.58
CA HIS A 306 16.06 -17.07 22.25
C HIS A 306 15.98 -17.32 20.74
N LEU A 307 16.72 -16.55 19.94
CA LEU A 307 16.69 -16.60 18.49
C LEU A 307 17.28 -17.92 17.98
N LYS A 308 16.46 -18.67 17.23
CA LYS A 308 16.78 -19.96 16.60
C LYS A 308 16.97 -19.82 15.10
N GLU A 309 16.23 -18.92 14.45
CA GLU A 309 16.33 -18.68 13.02
C GLU A 309 16.58 -17.19 12.71
N LEU A 310 17.63 -16.92 11.95
CA LEU A 310 17.96 -15.60 11.42
C LEU A 310 18.13 -15.68 9.91
N ASP A 311 17.28 -14.96 9.17
CA ASP A 311 17.38 -14.84 7.72
C ASP A 311 17.91 -13.47 7.29
N LEU A 312 19.11 -13.48 6.71
CA LEU A 312 19.81 -12.34 6.13
C LEU A 312 20.00 -12.51 4.61
N SER A 313 19.23 -13.38 3.95
CA SER A 313 19.28 -13.56 2.49
C SER A 313 19.07 -12.22 1.76
N TYR A 314 19.59 -12.11 0.53
CA TYR A 314 19.47 -10.87 -0.27
C TYR A 314 20.01 -9.60 0.42
N ASN A 315 21.00 -9.73 1.31
CA ASN A 315 21.77 -8.60 1.88
C ASN A 315 23.24 -8.64 1.44
N HIS A 316 24.07 -7.77 2.02
CA HIS A 316 25.51 -7.67 1.75
C HIS A 316 26.35 -7.83 3.03
N PRO A 317 26.22 -8.95 3.77
CA PRO A 317 26.86 -9.13 5.07
C PRO A 317 28.40 -9.07 5.03
N GLY A 318 29.00 -9.26 3.85
CA GLY A 318 30.44 -9.27 3.62
C GLY A 318 31.17 -10.39 4.37
N ASP A 319 32.44 -10.61 4.04
CA ASP A 319 33.23 -11.68 4.66
C ASP A 319 33.35 -11.45 6.19
N SER A 320 33.46 -10.19 6.61
CA SER A 320 33.57 -9.85 8.03
C SER A 320 32.28 -10.15 8.78
N GLY A 321 31.12 -9.76 8.25
CA GLY A 321 29.83 -9.98 8.90
C GLY A 321 29.46 -11.46 8.94
N VAL A 322 29.68 -12.20 7.85
CA VAL A 322 29.49 -13.67 7.83
C VAL A 322 30.38 -14.35 8.85
N LYS A 323 31.66 -13.97 8.93
CA LYS A 323 32.59 -14.54 9.91
C LYS A 323 32.17 -14.24 11.35
N LEU A 324 31.70 -13.02 11.64
CA LEU A 324 31.21 -12.64 12.97
C LEU A 324 30.00 -13.46 13.39
N LEU A 325 28.99 -13.57 12.52
CA LEU A 325 27.77 -14.32 12.80
C LEU A 325 28.04 -15.83 12.89
N SER A 326 28.90 -16.36 12.01
CA SER A 326 29.26 -17.78 12.03
C SER A 326 30.06 -18.16 13.28
N ALA A 327 30.94 -17.28 13.77
CA ALA A 327 31.68 -17.51 15.01
C ALA A 327 30.76 -17.59 16.24
N GLY A 328 29.63 -16.88 16.21
CA GLY A 328 28.62 -16.97 17.27
C GLY A 328 27.87 -18.30 17.29
N LEU A 329 27.80 -19.05 16.19
CA LEU A 329 27.19 -20.39 16.17
C LEU A 329 27.99 -21.40 17.03
N ASP A 330 29.28 -21.14 17.26
CA ASP A 330 30.12 -21.93 18.16
C ASP A 330 29.96 -21.51 19.64
N ASP A 331 29.26 -20.39 19.92
CA ASP A 331 29.02 -19.90 21.28
C ASP A 331 27.82 -20.62 21.92
N PRO A 332 28.00 -21.33 23.06
CA PRO A 332 26.91 -22.04 23.72
C PRO A 332 25.81 -21.13 24.31
N GLN A 333 26.03 -19.82 24.37
CA GLN A 333 25.00 -18.85 24.74
C GLN A 333 24.04 -18.55 23.59
N TRP A 334 24.45 -18.78 22.34
CA TRP A 334 23.59 -18.64 21.17
C TRP A 334 22.70 -19.88 21.07
N ARG A 335 21.41 -19.66 20.80
CA ARG A 335 20.46 -20.73 20.44
C ARG A 335 20.18 -20.80 18.95
N LEU A 336 20.98 -20.08 18.16
CA LEU A 336 20.77 -19.95 16.73
C LEU A 336 21.07 -21.30 16.04
N GLU A 337 20.03 -21.93 15.50
CA GLU A 337 20.10 -23.22 14.82
C GLU A 337 20.24 -23.05 13.30
N THR A 338 19.64 -21.98 12.76
CA THR A 338 19.61 -21.70 11.33
C THR A 338 20.01 -20.25 11.07
N LEU A 339 21.10 -20.07 10.31
CA LEU A 339 21.52 -18.79 9.75
C LEU A 339 21.42 -18.88 8.22
N ARG A 340 20.59 -18.04 7.60
CA ARG A 340 20.46 -17.96 6.13
C ARG A 340 21.11 -16.68 5.64
N TYR A 341 21.98 -16.80 4.65
CA TYR A 341 22.50 -15.67 3.87
C TYR A 341 22.82 -16.17 2.46
N GLU A 342 22.67 -15.31 1.45
CA GLU A 342 23.11 -15.62 0.08
C GLU A 342 24.44 -14.92 -0.18
N GLU A 343 25.51 -15.69 -0.44
CA GLU A 343 26.66 -15.17 -1.16
C GLU A 343 26.24 -15.00 -2.63
N ALA A 344 26.59 -13.86 -3.23
CA ALA A 344 26.34 -13.59 -4.66
C ALA A 344 26.95 -14.67 -5.60
N CYS A 345 27.72 -15.62 -5.08
CA CYS A 345 28.21 -16.81 -5.76
C CYS A 345 28.01 -18.07 -4.89
N CYS A 346 26.91 -18.81 -5.11
CA CYS A 346 26.60 -20.17 -4.62
C CYS A 346 25.69 -20.26 -3.38
N SER A 347 24.47 -20.74 -3.62
CA SER A 347 23.48 -21.17 -2.62
C SER A 347 24.08 -22.16 -1.61
N HIS A 348 24.42 -21.68 -0.41
CA HIS A 348 24.70 -22.53 0.73
C HIS A 348 23.64 -22.31 1.80
N ARG A 349 22.97 -23.40 2.18
CA ARG A 349 22.19 -23.48 3.41
C ARG A 349 23.13 -24.07 4.46
N LEU A 350 23.50 -23.30 5.48
CA LEU A 350 24.10 -23.86 6.69
C LEU A 350 22.94 -24.36 7.57
N SER A 351 22.64 -25.66 7.46
CA SER A 351 21.87 -26.38 8.46
C SER A 351 22.86 -27.14 9.33
N LEU A 352 22.83 -26.88 10.64
CA LEU A 352 23.65 -27.60 11.63
C LEU A 352 23.31 -29.09 11.69
#